data_AF-A0A1W0A233-F1
#
_entry.id   AF-A0A1W0A233-F1
#
_cell.length_a   1.000
_cell.length_b   1.000
_cell.length_c   1.000
_cell.angle_alpha   90.00
_cell.angle_beta   90.00
_cell.angle_gamma   90.00
#
_symmetry.space_group_name_H-M   'P 1'
#
loop_
_entity.id
_entity.type
_entity.pdbx_description
1 polymer ?
#
loop_
_entity_poly.entity_id
_entity_poly.type
_entity_poly.pdbx_seq_one_letter_code
_entity_poly.pdbx_strand_id
1 'polypeptide(L)'
;MIAGYSLIRVHFCFFKCFCPRFTFYENITLYTPLTAGLESLQATLGPFGAVDMIYISCPNTYTTQVPEEFLNNSSIGGNLLCCVDMSPMPTFSGISSYFRLNNMCHSQFGEFAWRSNLMLLFANIPSQITINLNASDYNQLCALQLISGDDCMYMYTQDELFIKEYPIYLEHSTTQAYQDIKALDIRFIQYVLIDNSTTHLYNIPIFSKAERLFGFFAWCLIYEWATGLREVISF
;
A
#
# COMPACT_ATOMS: atom_id res chain seq x y z
N MET A 1 -16.43 -33.88 -13.78
CA MET A 1 -16.65 -33.13 -15.04
C MET A 1 -17.90 -32.31 -14.83
N ILE A 2 -17.78 -31.00 -14.64
CA ILE A 2 -18.94 -30.17 -14.29
C ILE A 2 -19.76 -29.98 -15.56
N ALA A 3 -20.87 -30.70 -15.64
CA ALA A 3 -21.96 -30.48 -16.56
C ALA A 3 -23.20 -30.12 -15.73
N GLY A 4 -24.01 -29.19 -16.22
CA GLY A 4 -25.26 -28.79 -15.59
C GLY A 4 -26.14 -27.99 -16.54
N TYR A 5 -27.43 -28.31 -16.60
CA TYR A 5 -28.45 -27.53 -17.29
C TYR A 5 -29.20 -26.68 -16.26
N SER A 6 -29.39 -25.39 -16.55
CA SER A 6 -30.22 -24.49 -15.74
C SER A 6 -31.62 -24.37 -16.34
N LEU A 7 -32.64 -24.33 -15.49
CA LEU A 7 -34.03 -24.16 -15.90
C LEU A 7 -34.28 -22.71 -16.33
N ILE A 8 -34.77 -22.52 -17.55
CA ILE A 8 -35.20 -21.22 -18.06
C ILE A 8 -36.73 -21.16 -17.95
N ARG A 9 -37.27 -20.16 -17.25
CA ARG A 9 -38.71 -19.90 -17.23
C ARG A 9 -39.12 -19.39 -18.61
N VAL A 10 -40.04 -20.10 -19.25
CA VAL A 10 -40.52 -19.83 -20.61
C VAL A 10 -41.11 -18.42 -20.69
N HIS A 11 -40.55 -17.57 -21.56
CA HIS A 11 -41.37 -16.68 -22.36
C HIS A 11 -40.75 -16.45 -23.74
N PHE A 12 -41.57 -16.68 -24.76
CA PHE A 12 -41.27 -16.47 -26.17
C PHE A 12 -40.96 -14.99 -26.42
N CYS A 13 -39.71 -14.66 -26.74
CA CYS A 13 -39.39 -13.59 -27.69
C CYS A 13 -37.98 -13.80 -28.24
N PHE A 14 -37.94 -14.40 -29.43
CA PHE A 14 -36.89 -14.29 -30.44
C PHE A 14 -36.22 -12.91 -30.42
N PHE A 15 -34.88 -12.89 -30.51
CA PHE A 15 -34.04 -11.77 -30.93
C PHE A 15 -34.81 -10.55 -31.45
N LYS A 16 -35.21 -9.67 -30.53
CA LYS A 16 -35.47 -8.26 -30.79
C LYS A 16 -34.51 -7.52 -29.88
N CYS A 17 -33.61 -6.76 -30.48
CA CYS A 17 -32.61 -5.95 -29.81
C CYS A 17 -33.31 -4.98 -28.83
N PHE A 18 -33.53 -5.42 -27.60
CA PHE A 18 -33.94 -4.56 -26.50
C PHE A 18 -32.66 -3.89 -26.02
N CYS A 19 -32.53 -2.60 -26.31
CA CYS A 19 -31.42 -1.78 -25.83
C CYS A 19 -31.38 -1.91 -24.28
N PRO A 20 -30.25 -2.30 -23.65
CA PRO A 20 -30.14 -2.48 -22.19
C PRO A 20 -30.60 -1.24 -21.40
N ARG A 21 -30.58 -0.08 -22.06
CA ARG A 21 -31.14 1.20 -21.62
C ARG A 21 -32.57 1.14 -21.08
N PHE A 22 -33.48 0.35 -21.66
CA PHE A 22 -34.87 0.30 -21.19
C PHE A 22 -34.99 -0.35 -19.81
N THR A 23 -34.23 -1.42 -19.58
CA THR A 23 -34.12 -2.09 -18.29
C THR A 23 -33.55 -1.16 -17.22
N PHE A 24 -32.60 -0.29 -17.56
CA PHE A 24 -32.06 0.69 -16.62
C PHE A 24 -33.05 1.79 -16.24
N TYR A 25 -34.00 2.13 -17.11
CA TYR A 25 -35.10 3.03 -16.76
C TYR A 25 -36.12 2.37 -15.85
N GLU A 26 -36.48 1.11 -16.13
CA GLU A 26 -37.40 0.35 -15.28
C GLU A 26 -36.81 0.07 -13.88
N ASN A 27 -35.50 -0.17 -13.80
CA ASN A 27 -34.78 -0.38 -12.54
C ASN A 27 -34.25 0.92 -11.90
N ILE A 28 -34.69 2.09 -12.40
CA ILE A 28 -34.38 3.42 -11.82
C ILE A 28 -32.86 3.73 -11.77
N THR A 29 -32.05 2.97 -12.49
CA THR A 29 -30.61 3.22 -12.63
C THR A 29 -30.35 4.43 -13.53
N LEU A 30 -31.24 4.66 -14.51
CA LEU A 30 -31.30 5.85 -15.33
C LEU A 30 -32.66 6.52 -15.16
N TYR A 31 -32.70 7.84 -15.31
CA TYR A 31 -33.94 8.62 -15.29
C TYR A 31 -34.21 9.21 -16.68
N THR A 32 -35.49 9.28 -17.08
CA THR A 32 -35.90 9.97 -18.31
C THR A 32 -36.47 11.37 -17.97
N PRO A 33 -36.13 12.40 -18.76
CA PRO A 33 -35.08 12.43 -19.79
C PRO A 33 -33.68 12.30 -19.17
N LEU A 34 -32.70 11.85 -19.97
CA LEU A 34 -31.30 11.84 -19.52
C LEU A 34 -30.85 13.28 -19.26
N THR A 35 -30.05 13.47 -18.23
CA THR A 35 -29.29 14.72 -18.05
C THR A 35 -28.33 14.91 -19.22
N ALA A 36 -28.03 16.16 -19.58
CA ALA A 36 -27.10 16.48 -20.68
C ALA A 36 -25.75 15.73 -20.58
N GLY A 37 -25.24 15.50 -19.37
CA GLY A 37 -24.01 14.72 -19.15
C GLY A 37 -24.14 13.26 -19.57
N LEU A 38 -25.23 12.57 -19.18
CA LEU A 38 -25.49 11.18 -19.57
C LEU A 38 -25.81 11.04 -21.05
N GLU A 39 -26.48 12.03 -21.65
CA GLU A 39 -26.72 12.04 -23.09
C GLU A 39 -25.42 12.19 -23.88
N SER A 40 -24.55 13.11 -23.46
CA SER A 40 -23.21 13.26 -24.05
C SER A 40 -22.36 12.00 -23.85
N LEU A 41 -22.39 11.39 -22.67
CA LEU A 41 -21.63 10.18 -22.38
C LEU A 41 -22.09 9.00 -23.24
N GLN A 42 -23.41 8.83 -23.39
CA GLN A 42 -23.98 7.79 -24.24
C GLN A 42 -23.67 8.03 -25.72
N ALA A 43 -23.64 9.29 -26.17
CA ALA A 43 -23.25 9.65 -27.53
C ALA A 43 -21.78 9.37 -27.82
N THR A 44 -20.89 9.52 -26.82
CA THR A 44 -19.46 9.30 -26.96
C THR A 44 -19.05 7.84 -26.84
N LEU A 45 -19.57 7.13 -25.83
CA LEU A 45 -19.12 5.78 -25.48
C LEU A 45 -20.01 4.67 -26.07
N GLY A 46 -21.26 4.99 -26.41
CA GLY A 46 -22.26 4.04 -26.86
C GLY A 46 -23.36 3.79 -25.82
N PRO A 47 -24.30 2.89 -26.12
CA PRO A 47 -25.47 2.63 -25.27
C PRO A 47 -25.07 2.04 -23.92
N PHE A 48 -25.64 2.58 -22.83
CA PHE A 48 -25.46 2.03 -21.48
C PHE A 48 -25.70 0.51 -21.45
N GLY A 49 -24.80 -0.24 -20.80
CA GLY A 49 -24.89 -1.70 -20.66
C GLY A 49 -24.47 -2.52 -21.88
N ALA A 50 -23.99 -1.87 -22.95
CA ALA A 50 -23.48 -2.54 -24.16
C ALA A 50 -22.13 -1.93 -24.63
N VAL A 51 -21.45 -1.21 -23.74
CA VAL A 51 -20.08 -0.72 -23.96
C VAL A 51 -19.12 -1.64 -23.23
N ASP A 52 -18.15 -2.19 -23.95
CA ASP A 52 -17.05 -2.94 -23.35
C ASP A 52 -16.18 -1.99 -22.53
N MET A 53 -16.09 -2.23 -21.23
CA MET A 53 -15.22 -1.48 -20.34
C MET A 53 -14.02 -2.36 -20.00
N ILE A 54 -12.82 -1.79 -20.16
CA ILE A 54 -11.61 -2.37 -19.60
C ILE A 54 -11.45 -1.79 -18.20
N TYR A 55 -11.34 -2.66 -17.20
CA TYR A 55 -10.97 -2.22 -15.87
C TYR A 55 -9.51 -1.78 -15.88
N ILE A 56 -9.29 -0.47 -15.72
CA ILE A 56 -7.97 0.10 -15.48
C ILE A 56 -7.83 0.27 -13.97
N SER A 57 -6.98 -0.53 -13.34
CA SER A 57 -6.63 -0.35 -11.93
C SER A 57 -6.10 1.06 -11.71
N CYS A 58 -6.56 1.74 -10.66
CA CYS A 58 -5.86 2.93 -10.20
C CYS A 58 -4.40 2.56 -9.89
N PRO A 59 -3.42 3.42 -10.20
CA PRO A 59 -2.06 3.22 -9.75
C PRO A 59 -2.07 2.98 -8.23
N ASN A 60 -1.36 1.96 -7.77
CA ASN A 60 -1.33 1.63 -6.34
C ASN A 60 -0.87 2.88 -5.56
N THR A 61 -1.74 3.40 -4.69
CA THR A 61 -1.47 4.63 -3.90
C THR A 61 -0.87 4.32 -2.54
N TYR A 62 -0.62 3.05 -2.24
CA TYR A 62 -0.03 2.57 -1.00
C TYR A 62 1.16 1.68 -1.30
N THR A 63 2.00 1.48 -0.29
CA THR A 63 3.14 0.58 -0.33
C THR A 63 3.13 -0.31 0.92
N THR A 64 3.53 -1.57 0.73
CA THR A 64 3.74 -2.53 1.81
C THR A 64 5.23 -2.79 1.93
N GLN A 65 5.92 -1.95 2.70
CA GLN A 65 7.34 -2.09 2.98
C GLN A 65 7.59 -3.17 4.04
N VAL A 66 8.71 -3.88 3.91
CA VAL A 66 9.18 -4.83 4.91
C VAL A 66 10.68 -4.70 5.13
N PRO A 67 11.20 -4.97 6.34
CA PRO A 67 12.63 -5.20 6.54
C PRO A 67 13.12 -6.40 5.72
N GLU A 68 14.40 -6.45 5.39
CA GLU A 68 15.04 -7.50 4.60
C GLU A 68 14.80 -8.91 5.21
N GLU A 69 14.76 -9.03 6.55
CA GLU A 69 14.45 -10.27 7.27
C GLU A 69 13.09 -10.90 6.85
N PHE A 70 12.11 -10.07 6.51
CA PHE A 70 10.74 -10.50 6.18
C PHE A 70 10.59 -10.92 4.71
N LEU A 71 11.66 -10.91 3.92
CA LEU A 71 11.66 -11.49 2.58
C LEU A 71 11.63 -13.02 2.62
N ASN A 72 12.17 -13.63 3.68
CA ASN A 72 12.24 -15.08 3.86
C ASN A 72 11.38 -15.58 5.03
N ASN A 73 10.99 -14.69 5.94
CA ASN A 73 10.22 -15.01 7.13
C ASN A 73 8.85 -14.33 7.11
N SER A 74 7.89 -14.88 7.85
CA SER A 74 6.51 -14.38 7.84
C SER A 74 6.19 -13.62 9.12
N SER A 75 5.53 -12.47 8.98
CA SER A 75 4.92 -11.78 10.12
C SER A 75 3.72 -12.58 10.64
N ILE A 76 3.59 -12.72 11.95
CA ILE A 76 2.45 -13.37 12.62
C ILE A 76 1.75 -12.43 13.62
N GLY A 77 2.07 -11.14 13.64
CA GLY A 77 1.32 -10.16 14.43
C GLY A 77 2.15 -8.96 14.88
N GLY A 78 1.50 -7.81 15.03
CA GLY A 78 2.14 -6.57 15.50
C GLY A 78 1.60 -6.02 16.81
N ASN A 79 0.50 -6.56 17.33
CA ASN A 79 -0.07 -6.10 18.59
C ASN A 79 0.50 -6.90 19.76
N LEU A 80 1.36 -6.25 20.57
CA LEU A 80 1.98 -6.82 21.76
C LEU A 80 0.99 -7.29 22.84
N LEU A 81 -0.27 -6.84 22.79
CA LEU A 81 -1.31 -7.30 23.72
C LEU A 81 -1.98 -8.61 23.27
N CYS A 82 -1.73 -9.05 22.04
CA CYS A 82 -2.32 -10.26 21.49
C CYS A 82 -1.40 -11.48 21.71
N CYS A 83 -2.02 -12.65 21.77
CA CYS A 83 -1.29 -13.91 21.82
C CYS A 83 -0.60 -14.21 20.47
N VAL A 84 0.46 -15.01 20.50
CA VAL A 84 1.32 -15.33 19.34
C VAL A 84 0.80 -16.50 18.49
N ASP A 85 -0.49 -16.76 18.51
CA ASP A 85 -1.15 -17.92 17.89
C ASP A 85 -1.81 -17.60 16.53
N MET A 86 -1.44 -16.48 15.92
CA MET A 86 -1.96 -16.12 14.60
C MET A 86 -1.21 -16.87 13.49
N SER A 87 -1.92 -17.14 12.39
CA SER A 87 -1.28 -17.71 11.20
C SER A 87 -0.26 -16.73 10.58
N PRO A 88 0.69 -17.22 9.76
CA PRO A 88 1.55 -16.38 8.93
C PRO A 88 0.74 -15.45 8.04
N MET A 89 1.14 -14.18 8.00
CA MET A 89 0.64 -13.23 7.00
C MET A 89 1.04 -13.70 5.60
N PRO A 90 0.14 -13.65 4.61
CA PRO A 90 0.51 -13.93 3.23
C PRO A 90 1.61 -12.98 2.75
N THR A 91 2.55 -13.49 1.97
CA THR A 91 3.70 -12.74 1.44
C THR A 91 3.30 -11.50 0.63
N PHE A 92 2.10 -11.43 0.06
CA PHE A 92 1.65 -10.23 -0.66
C PHE A 92 1.06 -9.15 0.26
N SER A 93 0.82 -9.43 1.54
CA SER A 93 0.14 -8.52 2.46
C SER A 93 1.10 -7.67 3.31
N GLY A 94 2.41 -7.72 3.04
CA GLY A 94 3.41 -6.99 3.80
C GLY A 94 3.64 -7.60 5.19
N ILE A 95 3.77 -6.72 6.18
CA ILE A 95 3.82 -7.08 7.60
C ILE A 95 2.43 -6.93 8.24
N SER A 96 2.22 -7.57 9.39
CA SER A 96 1.01 -7.34 10.19
C SER A 96 0.95 -5.90 10.69
N SER A 97 -0.27 -5.35 10.77
CA SER A 97 -0.54 -4.05 11.37
C SER A 97 0.18 -3.91 12.71
N TYR A 98 0.75 -2.73 12.95
CA TYR A 98 1.47 -2.46 14.19
C TYR A 98 0.56 -2.50 15.42
N PHE A 99 1.15 -2.30 16.59
CA PHE A 99 0.40 -2.15 17.83
C PHE A 99 -0.71 -1.10 17.67
N ARG A 100 -1.93 -1.50 18.01
CA ARG A 100 -3.10 -0.62 18.11
C ARG A 100 -3.98 -1.14 19.23
N LEU A 101 -4.45 -0.25 20.10
CA LEU A 101 -5.35 -0.61 21.20
C LEU A 101 -6.67 -1.21 20.72
N ASN A 102 -7.14 -0.78 19.55
CA ASN A 102 -8.44 -1.18 19.00
C ASN A 102 -8.36 -2.34 18.00
N ASN A 103 -7.18 -2.93 17.79
CA ASN A 103 -7.07 -4.10 16.91
C ASN A 103 -7.56 -5.35 17.62
N MET A 104 -8.43 -6.10 16.95
CA MET A 104 -8.91 -7.39 17.43
C MET A 104 -7.80 -8.43 17.32
N CYS A 105 -7.52 -9.17 18.39
CA CYS A 105 -6.67 -10.35 18.31
C CYS A 105 -7.30 -11.40 17.38
N HIS A 106 -6.47 -12.26 16.79
CA HIS A 106 -6.86 -13.27 15.79
C HIS A 106 -7.42 -12.71 14.47
N SER A 107 -7.45 -11.39 14.28
CA SER A 107 -7.75 -10.75 13.00
C SER A 107 -6.46 -10.26 12.34
N GLN A 108 -6.15 -10.79 11.16
CA GLN A 108 -4.97 -10.37 10.40
C GLN A 108 -5.28 -9.11 9.59
N PHE A 109 -4.50 -8.06 9.83
CA PHE A 109 -4.51 -6.84 9.03
C PHE A 109 -3.09 -6.59 8.50
N GLY A 110 -2.96 -6.26 7.22
CA GLY A 110 -1.70 -5.82 6.64
C GLY A 110 -1.42 -4.37 6.98
N GLU A 111 -0.15 -4.05 7.18
CA GLU A 111 0.31 -2.68 7.39
C GLU A 111 0.78 -2.09 6.06
N PHE A 112 0.37 -0.85 5.80
CA PHE A 112 0.68 -0.15 4.56
C PHE A 112 0.93 1.34 4.86
N ALA A 113 1.79 1.97 4.08
CA ALA A 113 1.97 3.42 4.10
C ALA A 113 1.42 4.04 2.83
N TRP A 114 0.89 5.26 2.94
CA TRP A 114 0.38 5.99 1.78
C TRP A 114 1.53 6.54 0.95
N ARG A 115 1.54 6.27 -0.35
CA ARG A 115 2.51 6.86 -1.28
C ARG A 115 2.06 8.26 -1.67
N SER A 116 2.66 9.26 -1.03
CA SER A 116 2.56 10.66 -1.45
C SER A 116 3.92 11.18 -1.92
N ASN A 117 3.93 12.08 -2.91
CA ASN A 117 5.17 12.69 -3.41
C ASN A 117 5.93 13.41 -2.29
N LEU A 118 5.21 14.07 -1.38
CA LEU A 118 5.81 14.76 -0.23
C LEU A 118 6.52 13.78 0.72
N MET A 119 5.92 12.63 1.00
CA MET A 119 6.54 11.61 1.85
C MET A 119 7.82 11.04 1.20
N LEU A 120 7.79 10.75 -0.09
CA LEU A 120 8.95 10.20 -0.80
C LEU A 120 10.10 11.23 -0.87
N LEU A 121 9.78 12.50 -1.15
CA LEU A 121 10.75 13.59 -1.09
C LEU A 121 11.32 13.76 0.32
N PHE A 122 10.45 13.75 1.34
CA PHE A 122 10.85 13.83 2.75
C PHE A 122 11.77 12.67 3.16
N ALA A 123 11.53 11.46 2.66
CA ALA A 123 12.34 10.29 2.97
C ALA A 123 13.67 10.24 2.19
N ASN A 124 13.70 10.71 0.95
CA ASN A 124 14.88 10.64 0.09
C ASN A 124 16.04 11.49 0.64
N ILE A 125 15.79 12.76 0.99
CA ILE A 125 16.82 13.69 1.48
C ILE A 125 17.59 13.15 2.69
N PRO A 126 16.95 12.76 3.80
CA PRO A 126 17.67 12.20 4.94
C PRO A 126 18.30 10.84 4.64
N SER A 127 17.71 10.03 3.76
CA SER A 127 18.27 8.72 3.38
C SER A 127 19.63 8.83 2.68
N GLN A 128 19.89 9.92 1.95
CA GLN A 128 21.22 10.18 1.40
C GLN A 128 22.29 10.31 2.49
N ILE A 129 21.91 10.84 3.67
CA ILE A 129 22.81 11.01 4.81
C ILE A 129 22.85 9.77 5.70
N THR A 130 21.68 9.19 6.01
CA THR A 130 21.58 8.11 7.01
C THR A 130 21.98 6.75 6.48
N ILE A 131 21.71 6.47 5.20
CA ILE A 131 21.94 5.15 4.59
C ILE A 131 22.80 5.21 3.33
N ASN A 132 23.27 6.40 2.92
CA ASN A 132 24.01 6.61 1.67
C ASN A 132 23.25 6.10 0.43
N LEU A 133 21.97 6.44 0.37
CA LEU A 133 21.06 6.01 -0.69
C LEU A 133 21.57 6.47 -2.07
N ASN A 134 21.65 5.55 -3.03
CA ASN A 134 22.09 5.83 -4.40
C ASN A 134 21.30 5.02 -5.43
N ALA A 135 21.47 5.33 -6.71
CA ALA A 135 20.73 4.69 -7.80
C ALA A 135 20.89 3.15 -7.91
N SER A 136 22.00 2.58 -7.41
CA SER A 136 22.18 1.13 -7.43
C SER A 136 21.33 0.40 -6.40
N ASP A 137 20.83 1.11 -5.39
CA ASP A 137 19.99 0.55 -4.33
C ASP A 137 18.50 0.46 -4.73
N TYR A 138 18.05 1.17 -5.78
CA TYR A 138 16.61 1.28 -6.11
C TYR A 138 15.95 -0.06 -6.41
N ASN A 139 16.66 -0.99 -7.06
CA ASN A 139 16.13 -2.32 -7.31
C ASN A 139 15.91 -3.11 -6.00
N GLN A 140 16.83 -2.97 -5.05
CA GLN A 140 16.72 -3.63 -3.74
C GLN A 140 15.65 -2.96 -2.87
N LEU A 141 15.50 -1.63 -2.94
CA LEU A 141 14.38 -0.91 -2.32
C LEU A 141 13.03 -1.41 -2.84
N CYS A 142 12.91 -1.63 -4.14
CA CYS A 142 11.70 -2.20 -4.74
C CYS A 142 11.43 -3.63 -4.27
N ALA A 143 12.48 -4.44 -4.06
CA ALA A 143 12.33 -5.80 -3.53
C ALA A 143 11.75 -5.82 -2.11
N LEU A 144 11.92 -4.74 -1.34
CA LEU A 144 11.33 -4.57 0.00
C LEU A 144 9.87 -4.09 -0.02
N GLN A 145 9.32 -3.83 -1.20
CA GLN A 145 7.92 -3.46 -1.39
C GLN A 145 7.17 -4.65 -1.99
N LEU A 146 6.51 -5.43 -1.13
CA LEU A 146 5.81 -6.66 -1.54
C LEU A 146 4.63 -6.38 -2.50
N ILE A 147 4.06 -5.19 -2.41
CA ILE A 147 3.18 -4.59 -3.43
C ILE A 147 3.89 -3.34 -3.95
N SER A 148 4.69 -3.53 -5.00
CA SER A 148 5.24 -2.46 -5.84
C SER A 148 4.45 -2.39 -7.15
N GLY A 149 4.29 -1.17 -7.69
CA GLY A 149 3.86 -1.05 -9.09
C GLY A 149 5.04 -1.31 -10.02
N ASP A 150 4.78 -1.60 -11.30
CA ASP A 150 5.81 -1.86 -12.31
C ASP A 150 6.83 -0.70 -12.45
N ASP A 151 6.44 0.51 -12.03
CA ASP A 151 7.23 1.74 -12.12
C ASP A 151 8.03 2.05 -10.83
N CYS A 152 8.24 1.10 -9.93
CA CYS A 152 8.89 1.35 -8.65
C CYS A 152 10.27 2.04 -8.77
N MET A 153 11.16 1.50 -9.62
CA MET A 153 12.49 2.10 -9.85
C MET A 153 12.39 3.48 -10.50
N TYR A 154 11.41 3.66 -11.39
CA TYR A 154 11.18 4.94 -12.06
C TYR A 154 10.81 6.02 -11.03
N MET A 155 9.95 5.70 -10.05
CA MET A 155 9.57 6.65 -8.99
C MET A 155 10.78 7.18 -8.21
N TYR A 156 11.64 6.31 -7.67
CA TYR A 156 12.82 6.75 -6.91
C TYR A 156 13.82 7.53 -7.78
N THR A 157 13.96 7.14 -9.05
CA THR A 157 14.80 7.84 -10.02
C THR A 157 14.28 9.26 -10.28
N GLN A 158 12.96 9.42 -10.46
CA GLN A 158 12.36 10.74 -10.66
C GLN A 158 12.49 11.62 -9.42
N ASP A 159 12.32 11.06 -8.21
CA ASP A 159 12.51 11.81 -6.96
C ASP A 159 13.95 12.31 -6.82
N GLU A 160 14.94 11.47 -7.14
CA GLU A 160 16.36 11.87 -7.12
C GLU A 160 16.66 12.98 -8.13
N LEU A 161 16.15 12.86 -9.37
CA LEU A 161 16.30 13.88 -10.40
C LEU A 161 15.64 15.20 -9.99
N PHE A 162 14.44 15.14 -9.41
CA PHE A 162 13.72 16.32 -8.94
C PHE A 162 14.51 17.06 -7.85
N ILE A 163 15.05 16.34 -6.86
CA ILE A 163 15.85 16.95 -5.78
C ILE A 163 17.13 17.60 -6.34
N LYS A 164 17.76 16.99 -7.36
CA LYS A 164 18.95 17.56 -8.02
C LYS A 164 18.63 18.83 -8.82
N GLU A 165 17.50 18.85 -9.50
CA GLU A 165 17.06 19.99 -10.31
C GLU A 165 16.58 21.16 -9.43
N TYR A 166 15.85 20.86 -8.35
CA TYR A 166 15.23 21.83 -7.47
C TYR A 166 15.81 21.71 -6.05
N PRO A 167 16.94 22.38 -5.74
CA PRO A 167 17.56 22.30 -4.42
C PRO A 167 16.60 22.80 -3.34
N ILE A 168 16.22 21.89 -2.44
CA ILE A 168 15.32 22.16 -1.33
C ILE A 168 16.12 22.74 -0.17
N TYR A 169 15.84 23.99 0.20
CA TYR A 169 16.43 24.63 1.38
C TYR A 169 15.66 24.22 2.63
N LEU A 170 16.26 23.34 3.43
CA LEU A 170 15.72 22.97 4.73
C LEU A 170 16.19 24.00 5.77
N GLU A 171 15.23 24.60 6.48
CA GLU A 171 15.52 25.55 7.56
C GLU A 171 16.28 24.88 8.72
N HIS A 172 16.03 23.59 8.94
CA HIS A 172 16.63 22.79 9.99
C HIS A 172 17.53 21.68 9.42
N SER A 173 18.58 21.32 10.17
CA SER A 173 19.53 20.28 9.74
C SER A 173 18.91 18.89 9.81
N THR A 174 18.92 18.19 8.69
CA THR A 174 18.56 16.77 8.58
C THR A 174 19.37 15.88 9.52
N THR A 175 20.64 16.21 9.72
CA THR A 175 21.51 15.48 10.65
C THR A 175 21.04 15.64 12.09
N GLN A 176 20.63 16.85 12.49
CA GLN A 176 20.10 17.09 13.83
C GLN A 176 18.79 16.33 14.04
N ALA A 177 17.85 16.43 13.10
CA ALA A 177 16.59 15.69 13.16
C ALA A 177 16.83 14.18 13.30
N TYR A 178 17.81 13.62 12.57
CA TYR A 178 18.19 12.22 12.73
C TYR A 178 18.73 11.89 14.12
N GLN A 179 19.59 12.74 14.71
CA GLN A 179 20.08 12.52 16.07
C GLN A 179 18.95 12.59 17.11
N ASP A 180 18.02 13.54 16.95
CA ASP A 180 16.88 13.70 17.85
C ASP A 180 15.98 12.46 17.81
N ILE A 181 15.64 11.98 16.61
CA ILE A 181 14.84 10.76 16.45
C ILE A 181 15.59 9.54 17.00
N LYS A 182 16.89 9.44 16.76
CA LYS A 182 17.71 8.34 17.29
C LYS A 182 17.76 8.35 18.82
N ALA A 183 17.76 9.53 19.45
CA ALA A 183 17.74 9.68 20.90
C ALA A 183 16.42 9.20 21.53
N LEU A 184 15.32 9.17 20.77
CA LEU A 184 14.03 8.62 21.21
C LEU A 184 14.02 7.08 21.26
N ASP A 185 15.03 6.40 20.69
CA ASP A 185 15.11 4.93 20.57
C ASP A 185 13.81 4.30 20.05
N ILE A 186 13.22 4.89 19.00
CA ILE A 186 12.02 4.33 18.36
C ILE A 186 12.38 2.96 17.79
N ARG A 187 11.58 1.94 18.11
CA ARG A 187 11.81 0.56 17.71
C ARG A 187 10.72 0.03 16.80
N PHE A 188 11.13 -0.79 15.85
CA PHE A 188 10.24 -1.59 15.03
C PHE A 188 10.04 -2.95 15.71
N ILE A 189 8.79 -3.32 15.98
CA ILE A 189 8.44 -4.52 16.72
C ILE A 189 7.39 -5.34 15.95
N GLN A 190 7.66 -6.63 15.78
CA GLN A 190 6.78 -7.61 15.15
C GLN A 190 7.00 -9.00 15.75
N TYR A 191 5.94 -9.79 15.87
CA TYR A 191 6.07 -11.23 15.98
C TYR A 191 6.35 -11.80 14.59
N VAL A 192 7.42 -12.58 14.48
CA VAL A 192 7.87 -13.21 13.24
C VAL A 192 7.96 -14.72 13.42
N LEU A 193 7.55 -15.46 12.40
CA LEU A 193 7.73 -16.89 12.30
C LEU A 193 8.92 -17.17 11.38
N ILE A 194 10.00 -17.69 11.97
CA ILE A 194 11.22 -18.10 11.29
C ILE A 194 11.11 -19.57 10.90
N ASP A 195 11.51 -19.91 9.68
CA ASP A 195 11.49 -21.27 9.13
C ASP A 195 10.15 -22.01 9.36
N ASN A 196 9.03 -21.26 9.30
CA ASN A 196 7.66 -21.74 9.52
C ASN A 196 7.42 -22.49 10.85
N SER A 197 8.29 -22.33 11.84
CA SER A 197 8.26 -23.17 13.05
C SER A 197 8.59 -22.43 14.32
N THR A 198 9.50 -21.46 14.27
CA THR A 198 9.99 -20.79 15.48
C THR A 198 9.47 -19.36 15.54
N THR A 199 8.71 -19.06 16.59
CA THR A 199 8.22 -17.70 16.83
C THR A 199 9.27 -16.88 17.56
N HIS A 200 9.57 -15.70 17.02
CA HIS A 200 10.47 -14.73 17.63
C HIS A 200 9.79 -13.36 17.71
N LEU A 201 10.12 -12.60 18.76
CA LEU A 201 9.78 -11.19 18.82
C LEU A 201 10.92 -10.41 18.13
N TYR A 202 10.69 -10.01 16.89
CA TYR A 202 11.57 -9.13 16.16
C TYR A 202 11.46 -7.73 16.78
N ASN A 203 12.58 -7.22 17.29
CA ASN A 203 12.66 -5.94 17.98
C ASN A 203 14.01 -5.28 17.69
N ILE A 204 13.99 -4.29 16.81
CA ILE A 204 15.19 -3.55 16.40
C ILE A 204 14.94 -2.04 16.45
N PRO A 205 15.99 -1.21 16.59
CA PRO A 205 15.86 0.23 16.33
C PRO A 205 15.30 0.47 14.93
N ILE A 206 14.42 1.46 14.77
CA ILE A 206 13.78 1.77 13.48
C ILE A 206 14.84 2.12 12.39
N PHE A 207 15.97 2.70 12.81
CA PHE A 207 17.16 2.88 12.00
C PHE A 207 18.25 1.88 12.42
N SER A 208 18.12 0.63 11.98
CA SER A 208 19.10 -0.43 12.22
C SER A 208 20.13 -0.51 11.11
N LYS A 209 21.41 -0.74 11.46
CA LYS A 209 22.45 -1.02 10.47
C LYS A 209 22.30 -2.39 9.80
N ALA A 210 21.61 -3.33 10.46
CA ALA A 210 21.30 -4.63 9.90
C ALA A 210 20.26 -4.53 8.78
N GLU A 211 19.47 -3.45 8.79
CA GLU A 211 18.34 -3.21 7.88
C GLU A 211 18.56 -1.91 7.10
N ARG A 212 19.65 -1.87 6.31
CA ARG A 212 20.17 -0.61 5.75
C ARG A 212 19.14 0.08 4.86
N LEU A 213 18.52 -0.64 3.93
CA LEU A 213 17.62 -0.04 2.94
C LEU A 213 16.23 0.21 3.53
N PHE A 214 15.83 -0.60 4.52
CA PHE A 214 14.64 -0.29 5.32
C PHE A 214 14.70 1.11 5.98
N GLY A 215 15.90 1.66 6.21
CA GLY A 215 16.07 3.03 6.70
C GLY A 215 15.38 4.10 5.83
N PHE A 216 15.17 3.86 4.53
CA PHE A 216 14.36 4.76 3.69
C PHE A 216 12.88 4.73 4.12
N PHE A 217 12.32 3.52 4.30
CA PHE A 217 10.93 3.38 4.75
C PHE A 217 10.74 3.77 6.21
N ALA A 218 11.77 3.66 7.04
CA ALA A 218 11.77 4.24 8.38
C ALA A 218 11.50 5.74 8.32
N TRP A 219 12.12 6.49 7.40
CA TRP A 219 11.80 7.91 7.20
C TRP A 219 10.36 8.15 6.72
N CYS A 220 9.80 7.27 5.88
CA CYS A 220 8.38 7.32 5.53
C CYS A 220 7.48 7.14 6.76
N LEU A 221 7.80 6.19 7.64
CA LEU A 221 7.06 5.96 8.89
C LEU A 221 7.21 7.14 9.87
N ILE A 222 8.39 7.74 9.95
CA ILE A 222 8.63 8.96 10.72
C ILE A 222 7.83 10.14 10.16
N TYR A 223 7.69 10.27 8.84
CA TYR A 223 6.83 11.29 8.23
C TYR A 223 5.37 11.11 8.65
N GLU A 224 4.85 9.88 8.58
CA GLU A 224 3.48 9.58 9.03
C GLU A 224 3.32 9.83 10.53
N TRP A 225 4.32 9.55 11.35
CA TRP A 225 4.30 9.89 12.78
C TRP A 225 4.28 11.42 13.01
N ALA A 226 5.19 12.15 12.36
CA ALA A 226 5.29 13.60 12.48
C ALA A 226 4.04 14.35 11.98
N THR A 227 3.31 13.75 11.03
CA THR A 227 2.06 14.30 10.48
C THR A 227 0.80 13.77 11.19
N GLY A 228 0.95 12.93 12.22
CA GLY A 228 -0.17 12.41 13.02
C GLY A 228 -0.97 11.28 12.38
N LEU A 229 -0.45 10.66 11.32
CA LEU A 229 -1.02 9.45 10.70
C LEU A 229 -0.62 8.15 11.41
N ARG A 230 0.47 8.20 12.20
CA ARG A 230 0.91 7.11 13.09
C ARG A 230 1.26 7.64 14.46
N GLU A 231 1.32 6.71 15.42
CA GLU A 231 1.67 6.99 16.81
C GLU A 231 2.89 6.15 17.20
N VAL A 232 3.71 6.69 18.10
CA VAL A 232 4.78 5.98 18.80
C VAL A 232 4.38 5.92 20.26
N ILE A 233 4.43 4.73 20.85
CA ILE A 233 4.09 4.51 22.25
C ILE A 233 5.35 4.26 23.07
N SER A 234 5.29 4.62 24.35
CA SER A 234 6.30 4.34 25.37
C SER A 234 5.56 3.80 26.61
N PHE A 235 6.21 2.94 27.40
CA PHE A 235 5.64 2.27 28.56
C PHE A 235 6.32 2.72 29.85
#